data_AF-A0A2S1JFL8-F1
#
_entry.id   AF-A0A2S1JFL8-F1
#
_cell.length_a   1.000
_cell.length_b   1.000
_cell.length_c   1.000
_cell.angle_alpha   90.00
_cell.angle_beta   90.00
_cell.angle_gamma   90.00
#
_symmetry.space_group_name_H-M   'P 1'
#
loop_
_entity.id
_entity.type
_entity.pdbx_description
1 polymer ?
#
loop_
_entity_poly.entity_id
_entity_poly.type
_entity_poly.pdbx_seq_one_letter_code
_entity_poly.pdbx_strand_id
1 'polypeptide(L)' 'MKKRFASLDRMKYREKWWVIDVGGGNLRVMFFADFERGKIFIKHITTHAEYDKLTDFYRRTKE' A
#
# COMPACT_ATOMS: atom_id res chain seq x y z
N MET A 1 10.94 1.69 8.69
CA MET A 1 10.58 2.32 7.39
C MET A 1 9.95 3.71 7.51
N LYS A 2 9.11 4.00 8.53
CA LYS A 2 8.42 5.30 8.66
C LYS A 2 9.33 6.55 8.69
N LYS A 3 10.58 6.41 9.17
CA LYS A 3 11.60 7.49 9.13
C LYS A 3 12.17 7.78 7.74
N ARG A 4 12.08 6.83 6.80
CA ARG A 4 12.61 6.93 5.43
C ARG A 4 11.53 7.34 4.43
N PHE A 5 10.31 6.88 4.68
CA PHE A 5 9.12 7.20 3.88
C PHE A 5 8.07 7.78 4.82
N ALA A 6 7.95 9.11 4.84
CA ALA A 6 6.99 9.81 5.68
C ALA A 6 5.53 9.49 5.29
N SER A 7 5.29 9.17 4.02
CA SER A 7 4.01 8.78 3.43
C SER A 7 3.65 7.29 3.63
N LEU A 8 4.42 6.55 4.43
CA LEU A 8 4.14 5.14 4.70
C LEU A 8 2.89 4.98 5.57
N ASP A 9 1.84 4.42 4.98
CA ASP A 9 0.58 4.12 5.64
C ASP A 9 0.30 2.60 5.65
N ARG A 10 -0.42 2.14 6.68
CA ARG A 10 -0.76 0.72 6.86
C ARG A 10 -2.19 0.50 6.39
N MET A 11 -2.39 -0.46 5.49
CA MET A 11 -3.73 -0.76 4.99
C MET A 11 -4.60 -1.36 6.11
N LYS A 12 -5.77 -0.76 6.37
CA LYS A 12 -6.67 -1.19 7.45
C LYS A 12 -7.38 -2.52 7.17
N TYR A 13 -7.56 -2.85 5.89
CA TYR A 13 -8.39 -3.98 5.45
C TYR A 13 -7.60 -5.25 5.18
N ARG A 14 -6.27 -5.21 5.25
CA ARG A 14 -5.40 -6.34 4.89
C ARG A 14 -4.12 -6.32 5.74
N GLU A 15 -3.88 -7.39 6.48
CA GLU A 15 -2.71 -7.48 7.36
C GLU A 15 -1.39 -7.53 6.58
N LYS A 16 -0.35 -6.89 7.13
CA LYS A 16 1.00 -6.81 6.54
C LYS A 16 1.06 -6.11 5.15
N TRP A 17 -0.02 -5.42 4.75
CA TRP A 17 -0.05 -4.57 3.56
C TRP A 17 0.23 -3.11 3.90
N TRP A 18 1.01 -2.48 3.04
CA TRP A 18 1.51 -1.12 3.18
C TRP A 18 1.34 -0.34 1.89
N VAL A 19 1.19 0.97 2.04
CA VAL A 19 1.09 1.92 0.94
C VAL A 19 2.08 3.06 1.15
N ILE A 20 2.72 3.48 0.07
CA ILE A 20 3.59 4.67 0.05
C ILE A 20 3.21 5.57 -1.13
N ASP A 21 3.42 6.87 -0.95
CA ASP A 21 3.38 7.85 -2.02
C ASP A 21 4.71 7.93 -2.78
N VAL A 22 4.64 7.92 -4.10
CA VAL A 22 5.78 8.11 -5.00
C VAL A 22 5.44 9.08 -6.14
N GLY A 23 6.45 9.56 -6.86
CA GLY A 23 6.26 10.46 -8.01
C GLY A 23 5.66 11.82 -7.63
N GLY A 24 6.06 12.39 -6.48
CA GLY A 24 5.54 13.67 -5.98
C GLY A 24 4.14 13.60 -5.37
N GLY A 25 3.63 12.40 -5.06
CA GLY A 25 2.28 12.19 -4.50
C GLY A 25 1.23 11.80 -5.55
N ASN A 26 1.62 11.63 -6.81
CA ASN A 26 0.70 11.27 -7.89
C ASN A 26 0.40 9.76 -7.97
N LEU A 27 1.31 8.94 -7.42
CA LEU A 27 1.23 7.48 -7.49
C LEU A 27 1.28 6.89 -6.09
N ARG A 28 0.48 5.84 -5.89
CA ARG A 28 0.43 4.99 -4.71
C ARG A 28 1.05 3.64 -5.05
N VAL A 29 2.04 3.22 -4.28
CA VAL A 29 2.60 1.86 -4.37
C VAL A 29 2.03 1.03 -3.24
N MET A 30 1.32 -0.03 -3.60
CA MET A 30 0.78 -0.99 -2.65
C MET A 30 1.65 -2.24 -2.64
N PHE A 31 2.20 -2.56 -1.47
CA PHE A 31 3.09 -3.70 -1.30
C PHE A 31 2.81 -4.44 -0.01
N PHE A 32 3.12 -5.72 -0.02
CA PHE A 32 3.19 -6.55 1.16
C PHE A 32 4.63 -6.56 1.66
N ALA A 33 4.81 -6.35 2.97
CA ALA A 33 6.13 -6.42 3.59
C ALA A 33 6.13 -7.47 4.69
N ASP A 34 6.98 -8.47 4.51
CA ASP A 34 7.34 -9.44 5.53
C ASP A 34 8.65 -8.98 6.18
N PHE A 35 8.52 -8.31 7.33
CA PHE A 35 9.66 -7.81 8.08
C PHE A 35 10.46 -8.93 8.77
N GLU A 36 9.85 -10.08 9.05
CA GLU A 36 10.52 -11.22 9.68
C GLU A 36 11.50 -11.86 8.69
N ARG A 37 11.08 -11.96 7.42
CA ARG A 37 11.89 -12.54 6.34
C ARG A 37 12.67 -11.51 5.53
N GLY A 38 12.48 -10.22 5.80
CA GLY A 38 13.10 -9.12 5.05
C GLY A 38 12.66 -9.04 3.57
N LYS A 39 11.46 -9.53 3.25
CA LYS A 39 10.96 -9.58 1.86
C LYS A 39 9.86 -8.55 1.63
N ILE A 40 9.90 -7.90 0.48
CA ILE A 40 8.89 -6.95 0.03
C ILE A 40 8.34 -7.41 -1.31
N PHE A 41 7.01 -7.47 -1.43
CA PHE A 41 6.31 -7.84 -2.64
C PHE A 41 5.41 -6.69 -3.09
N ILE A 42 5.75 -6.07 -4.21
CA ILE A 42 4.95 -5.00 -4.80
C ILE A 42 3.81 -5.64 -5.59
N LYS A 43 2.56 -5.30 -5.27
CA LYS A 43 1.40 -5.82 -5.99
C LYS A 43 0.91 -4.85 -7.05
N HIS A 44 0.81 -3.57 -6.69
CA HIS A 44 0.24 -2.55 -7.56
C HIS A 44 1.00 -1.23 -7.41
N ILE A 45 1.21 -0.56 -8.55
CA ILE A 45 1.66 0.83 -8.64
C ILE A 45 0.57 1.55 -9.43
N THR A 46 -0.21 2.41 -8.76
CA THR A 46 -1.43 2.99 -9.34
C THR A 46 -1.53 4.46 -9.03
N THR A 47 -2.39 5.17 -9.74
CA THR A 47 -2.76 6.54 -9.41
C THR A 47 -3.64 6.60 -8.15
N HIS A 48 -3.85 7.81 -7.60
CA HIS A 48 -4.76 8.01 -6.47
C HIS A 48 -6.19 7.52 -6.77
N ALA A 49 -6.71 7.88 -7.95
CA ALA A 49 -8.07 7.52 -8.36
C ALA A 49 -8.27 6.00 -8.49
N GLU A 50 -7.25 5.29 -8.97
CA GLU A 50 -7.28 3.82 -9.05
C GLU A 50 -7.09 3.17 -7.68
N TYR A 51 -6.25 3.75 -6.83
CA TYR A 51 -6.07 3.29 -5.45
C TYR A 51 -7.37 3.39 -4.64
N ASP A 52 -8.16 4.45 -4.83
CA ASP A 52 -9.46 4.60 -4.17
C ASP A 52 -10.42 3.49 -4.59
N LYS A 53 -10.49 3.17 -5.89
CA LYS A 53 -11.29 2.05 -6.42
C LYS A 53 -10.85 0.71 -5.85
N LEU A 54 -9.53 0.47 -5.78
CA LEU A 54 -8.96 -0.74 -5.17
C LEU A 54 -9.30 -0.83 -3.69
N THR A 55 -9.18 0.27 -2.95
CA THR A 55 -9.50 0.32 -1.52
C THR A 55 -10.97 0.04 -1.28
N ASP A 56 -11.88 0.57 -2.10
CA ASP A 56 -13.32 0.27 -2.02
C ASP A 56 -13.65 -1.17 -2.41
N PHE A 57 -12.89 -1.77 -3.32
CA PHE A 57 -12.99 -3.20 -3.61
C PHE A 57 -12.60 -4.04 -2.39
N TYR A 58 -11.41 -3.82 -1.81
CA TYR A 58 -10.95 -4.55 -0.63
C TYR A 58 -11.77 -4.26 0.63
N ARG A 59 -12.41 -3.08 0.73
CA ARG A 59 -13.34 -2.77 1.81
C ARG A 59 -14.59 -3.65 1.75
N ARG A 60 -15.11 -3.91 0.54
CA ARG A 60 -16.33 -4.71 0.32
C ARG A 60 -16.04 -6.20 0.32
N THR A 61 -14.86 -6.59 -0.13
CA THR A 61 -14.38 -7.97 -0.14
C THR A 61 -13.43 -8.18 1.04
N LYS A 62 -13.99 -8.21 2.26
CA LYS A 62 -13.27 -8.70 3.43
C LYS A 62 -13.22 -10.24 3.33
N GLU A 63 -12.10 -10.76 2.84
CA GLU A 63 -11.66 -12.11 3.21
C GLU A 63 -11.14 -12.12 4.65
#